data_AF-A0A6A4IDS9-F1
#
_entry.id   AF-A0A6A4IDS9-F1
#
_cell.length_a   1.000
_cell.length_b   1.000
_cell.length_c   1.000
_cell.angle_alpha   90.00
_cell.angle_beta   90.00
_cell.angle_gamma   90.00
#
_symmetry.space_group_name_H-M   'P 1'
#
loop_
_entity.id
_entity.type
_entity.pdbx_description
1 polymer ?
#
loop_
_entity_poly.entity_id
_entity_poly.type
_entity_poly.pdbx_seq_one_letter_code
_entity_poly.pdbx_strand_id
1 'polypeptide(L)'
;DKICVPGLVEIEDCLRAAHCHDALQNIQHSLHVKSRMFQFKRQNVRGQRENMRSRAVIDCMSERMDGFIRKYCHSQEAKMKLVGSGTWENILCMLHNEDIRSYHNQALEKKRPGCQGANEDS
;
A
#
# COMPACT_ATOMS: atom_id res chain seq x y z
N ASP A 1 -5.30 6.53 42.07
CA ASP A 1 -6.15 7.49 41.33
C ASP A 1 -5.41 8.06 40.13
N LYS A 2 -5.79 7.68 38.91
CA LYS A 2 -5.18 8.24 37.68
C LYS A 2 -5.85 9.58 37.39
N ILE A 3 -5.15 10.66 37.68
CA ILE A 3 -5.55 12.02 37.31
C ILE A 3 -5.36 12.14 35.79
N CYS A 4 -6.40 11.86 35.01
CA CYS A 4 -6.39 12.22 33.59
C CYS A 4 -6.61 13.72 33.46
N VAL A 5 -5.76 14.39 32.66
CA VAL A 5 -5.94 15.79 32.30
C VAL A 5 -7.26 15.91 31.53
N PRO A 6 -8.15 16.89 31.87
CA PRO A 6 -9.37 17.11 31.11
C PRO A 6 -9.02 17.39 29.64
N GLY A 7 -9.78 16.80 28.70
CA GLY A 7 -9.54 16.93 27.26
C GLY A 7 -8.48 15.97 26.68
N LEU A 8 -7.82 15.14 27.49
CA LEU A 8 -6.84 14.15 26.97
C LEU A 8 -7.45 13.20 25.93
N VAL A 9 -8.70 12.79 26.13
CA VAL A 9 -9.42 11.90 25.21
C VAL A 9 -9.63 12.55 23.84
N GLU A 10 -9.95 13.83 23.81
CA GLU A 10 -10.17 14.59 22.57
C GLU A 10 -8.86 14.78 21.79
N ILE A 11 -7.77 15.09 22.52
CA ILE A 11 -6.44 15.21 21.94
C ILE A 11 -5.98 13.86 21.37
N GLU A 12 -6.17 12.78 22.11
CA GLU A 12 -5.82 11.45 21.64
C GLU A 12 -6.67 11.06 20.42
N ASP A 13 -7.98 11.35 20.41
CA ASP A 13 -8.83 11.05 19.25
C ASP A 13 -8.38 11.76 17.98
N CYS A 14 -8.04 13.04 18.09
CA CYS A 14 -7.48 13.84 17.01
C CYS A 14 -6.14 13.28 16.52
N LEU A 15 -5.25 12.90 17.45
CA LEU A 15 -3.97 12.27 17.12
C LEU A 15 -4.16 10.93 16.40
N ARG A 16 -5.09 10.08 16.85
CA ARG A 16 -5.38 8.80 16.20
C ARG A 16 -5.95 9.00 14.79
N ALA A 17 -6.85 9.98 14.61
CA ALA A 17 -7.35 10.33 13.28
C ALA A 17 -6.20 10.79 12.36
N ALA A 18 -5.33 11.67 12.86
CA ALA A 18 -4.17 12.15 12.10
C ALA A 18 -3.23 11.00 11.70
N HIS A 19 -2.94 10.07 12.62
CA HIS A 19 -2.13 8.88 12.30
C HIS A 19 -2.78 7.98 11.24
N CYS A 20 -4.09 7.79 11.30
CA CYS A 20 -4.80 7.02 10.26
C CYS A 20 -4.68 7.70 8.89
N HIS A 21 -4.92 9.01 8.81
CA HIS A 21 -4.84 9.76 7.56
C HIS A 21 -3.42 9.79 6.98
N ASP A 22 -2.40 10.02 7.81
CA ASP A 22 -1.00 9.99 7.40
C ASP A 22 -0.60 8.59 6.90
N ALA A 23 -1.00 7.53 7.60
CA ALA A 23 -0.74 6.16 7.16
C ALA A 23 -1.40 5.87 5.79
N LEU A 24 -2.64 6.29 5.58
CA LEU A 24 -3.34 6.15 4.28
C LEU A 24 -2.64 6.93 3.16
N GLN A 25 -2.23 8.17 3.41
CA GLN A 25 -1.49 8.98 2.43
C GLN A 25 -0.16 8.31 2.05
N ASN A 26 0.57 7.77 3.03
CA ASN A 26 1.81 7.05 2.80
C ASN A 26 1.60 5.74 1.99
N ILE A 27 0.50 5.02 2.22
CA ILE A 27 0.12 3.84 1.44
C ILE A 27 -0.16 4.24 -0.01
N GLN A 28 -0.98 5.25 -0.24
CA GLN A 28 -1.30 5.75 -1.59
C GLN A 28 -0.04 6.22 -2.33
N HIS A 29 0.81 7.00 -1.66
CA HIS A 29 2.08 7.45 -2.21
C HIS A 29 2.98 6.27 -2.60
N SER A 30 3.14 5.29 -1.70
CA SER A 30 3.94 4.08 -1.95
C SER A 30 3.41 3.28 -3.15
N LEU A 31 2.09 3.15 -3.29
CA LEU A 31 1.45 2.51 -4.44
C LEU A 31 1.74 3.25 -5.75
N HIS A 32 1.67 4.58 -5.74
CA HIS A 32 2.01 5.39 -6.91
C HIS A 32 3.49 5.24 -7.32
N VAL A 33 4.41 5.30 -6.36
CA VAL A 33 5.84 5.12 -6.62
C VAL A 33 6.11 3.72 -7.15
N LYS A 34 5.55 2.67 -6.52
CA LYS A 34 5.67 1.29 -6.97
C LYS A 34 5.18 1.10 -8.41
N SER A 35 4.04 1.72 -8.77
CA SER A 35 3.51 1.70 -10.13
C SER A 35 4.49 2.31 -11.13
N ARG A 36 5.04 3.49 -10.83
CA ARG A 36 6.06 4.13 -11.69
C ARG A 36 7.33 3.29 -11.81
N MET A 37 7.79 2.69 -10.73
CA MET A 37 8.96 1.80 -10.75
C MET A 37 8.73 0.57 -11.63
N PHE A 38 7.53 0.00 -11.60
CA PHE A 38 7.17 -1.12 -12.46
C PHE A 38 7.17 -0.72 -13.94
N GLN A 39 6.58 0.44 -14.27
CA GLN A 39 6.61 0.99 -15.63
C GLN A 39 8.03 1.28 -16.11
N PHE A 40 8.86 1.88 -15.27
CA PHE A 40 10.26 2.17 -15.57
C PHE A 40 11.04 0.88 -15.84
N LYS A 41 10.89 -0.13 -14.96
CA LYS A 41 11.51 -1.44 -15.10
C LYS A 41 11.12 -2.08 -16.44
N ARG A 42 9.83 -2.11 -16.76
CA ARG A 42 9.32 -2.71 -18.00
C ARG A 42 9.91 -2.03 -19.25
N GLN A 43 10.02 -0.70 -19.24
CA GLN A 43 10.48 0.06 -20.39
C GLN A 43 12.00 0.02 -20.56
N ASN A 44 12.76 0.20 -19.48
CA ASN A 44 14.19 0.51 -19.55
C ASN A 44 15.11 -0.64 -19.14
N VAL A 45 14.66 -1.54 -18.27
CA VAL A 45 15.55 -2.58 -17.72
C VAL A 45 15.62 -3.77 -18.66
N ARG A 46 16.84 -4.22 -18.97
CA ARG A 46 17.14 -5.36 -19.85
C ARG A 46 18.18 -6.26 -19.17
N GLY A 47 18.14 -7.55 -19.51
CA GLY A 47 19.03 -8.54 -18.90
C GLY A 47 18.66 -8.94 -17.47
N GLN A 48 19.22 -10.06 -17.01
CA GLN A 48 18.80 -10.72 -15.77
C GLN A 48 19.25 -9.98 -14.50
N ARG A 49 20.51 -9.51 -14.46
CA ARG A 49 21.10 -8.88 -13.27
C ARG A 49 20.37 -7.58 -12.90
N GLU A 50 20.15 -6.71 -13.87
CA GLU A 50 19.45 -5.44 -13.65
C GLU A 50 17.97 -5.68 -13.30
N ASN A 51 17.33 -6.66 -13.95
CA ASN A 51 15.96 -7.06 -13.65
C ASN A 51 15.79 -7.49 -12.19
N MET A 52 16.73 -8.30 -11.68
CA MET A 52 16.75 -8.74 -10.28
C MET A 52 16.98 -7.55 -9.33
N ARG A 53 17.92 -6.66 -9.65
CA ARG A 53 18.17 -5.46 -8.84
C ARG A 53 16.93 -4.57 -8.77
N SER A 54 16.30 -4.26 -9.91
CA SER A 54 15.07 -3.46 -9.95
C SER A 54 13.93 -4.15 -9.21
N ARG A 55 13.83 -5.47 -9.29
CA ARG A 55 12.84 -6.24 -8.54
C ARG A 55 13.04 -6.09 -7.03
N ALA A 56 14.27 -6.21 -6.55
CA ALA A 56 14.59 -6.02 -5.13
C ALA A 56 14.20 -4.63 -4.61
N VAL A 57 14.39 -3.55 -5.41
CA VAL A 57 13.94 -2.21 -4.99
C VAL A 57 12.42 -2.11 -4.93
N ILE A 58 11.71 -2.75 -5.87
CA ILE A 58 10.24 -2.81 -5.87
C ILE A 58 9.71 -3.60 -4.66
N ASP A 59 10.38 -4.70 -4.30
CA ASP A 59 10.01 -5.53 -3.16
C ASP A 59 10.25 -4.76 -1.84
N CYS A 60 11.36 -4.05 -1.70
CA CYS A 60 11.60 -3.15 -0.57
C CYS A 60 10.51 -2.08 -0.41
N MET A 61 9.96 -1.55 -1.51
CA MET A 61 8.80 -0.64 -1.43
C MET A 61 7.55 -1.35 -0.90
N SER A 62 7.35 -2.63 -1.27
CA SER A 62 6.22 -3.42 -0.78
C SER A 62 6.35 -3.68 0.73
N GLU A 63 7.56 -4.01 1.21
CA GLU A 63 7.83 -4.16 2.64
C GLU A 63 7.58 -2.86 3.43
N ARG A 64 7.96 -1.70 2.87
CA ARG A 64 7.64 -0.40 3.49
C ARG A 64 6.14 -0.16 3.58
N MET A 65 5.42 -0.51 2.52
CA MET A 65 3.97 -0.39 2.46
C MET A 65 3.30 -1.24 3.54
N ASP A 66 3.76 -2.47 3.77
CA ASP A 66 3.28 -3.34 4.86
C ASP A 66 3.46 -2.68 6.24
N GLY A 67 4.55 -1.93 6.42
CA GLY A 67 4.77 -1.12 7.62
C GLY A 67 3.70 -0.04 7.82
N PHE A 68 3.31 0.67 6.76
CA PHE A 68 2.25 1.68 6.84
C PHE A 68 0.87 1.07 7.07
N ILE A 69 0.58 -0.08 6.44
CA ILE A 69 -0.66 -0.83 6.65
C ILE A 69 -0.80 -1.23 8.12
N ARG A 70 0.25 -1.78 8.72
CA ARG A 70 0.26 -2.14 10.15
C ARG A 70 0.02 -0.93 11.05
N LYS A 71 0.63 0.22 10.73
CA LYS A 71 0.41 1.47 11.47
C LYS A 71 -1.05 1.90 11.41
N TYR A 72 -1.65 1.85 10.22
CA TYR A 72 -3.06 2.18 10.02
C TYR A 72 -3.99 1.28 10.83
N CYS A 73 -3.83 -0.05 10.72
CA CYS A 73 -4.65 -1.00 11.47
C CYS A 73 -4.50 -0.78 12.98
N HIS A 74 -3.26 -0.57 13.46
CA HIS A 74 -3.01 -0.31 14.87
C HIS A 74 -3.65 1.01 15.36
N SER A 75 -3.56 2.10 14.59
CA SER A 75 -4.19 3.36 14.96
C SER A 75 -5.72 3.28 14.90
N GLN A 76 -6.26 2.54 13.93
CA GLN A 76 -7.69 2.32 13.77
C GLN A 76 -8.27 1.47 14.92
N GLU A 77 -7.61 0.38 15.31
CA GLU A 77 -7.97 -0.41 16.49
C GLU A 77 -7.91 0.41 17.78
N ALA A 78 -6.89 1.26 17.94
CA ALA A 78 -6.77 2.12 19.11
C ALA A 78 -7.88 3.18 19.15
N LYS A 79 -8.22 3.78 18.00
CA LYS A 79 -9.36 4.72 17.87
C LYS A 79 -10.68 4.03 18.21
N MET A 80 -10.85 2.77 17.76
CA MET A 80 -12.03 1.95 18.06
C MET A 80 -12.17 1.69 19.56
N LYS A 81 -11.07 1.43 20.28
CA LYS A 81 -11.09 1.24 21.73
C LYS A 81 -11.36 2.53 22.52
N LEU A 82 -10.99 3.69 21.96
CA LEU A 82 -11.14 5.00 22.62
C LEU A 82 -12.55 5.57 22.47
N VAL A 83 -13.05 5.65 21.23
CA VAL A 83 -14.32 6.33 20.90
C VAL A 83 -15.47 5.34 20.74
N GLY A 84 -15.19 4.08 20.38
CA GLY A 84 -16.20 3.11 19.99
C GLY A 84 -16.69 3.31 18.56
N SER A 85 -17.75 2.58 18.19
CA SER A 85 -18.36 2.69 16.86
C SER A 85 -18.98 4.07 16.66
N GLY A 86 -18.79 4.64 15.48
CA GLY A 86 -19.30 5.97 15.15
C GLY A 86 -19.23 6.27 13.67
N THR A 87 -19.65 7.49 13.30
CA THR A 87 -19.65 7.96 11.90
C THR A 87 -18.26 7.95 11.26
N TRP A 88 -17.21 8.01 12.07
CA TRP A 88 -15.82 7.99 11.62
C TRP A 88 -15.41 6.64 10.99
N GLU A 89 -16.11 5.54 11.30
CA GLU A 89 -15.84 4.21 10.73
C GLU A 89 -16.10 4.18 9.21
N ASN A 90 -17.04 5.01 8.73
CA ASN A 90 -17.31 5.15 7.28
C ASN A 90 -16.18 5.86 6.52
N ILE A 91 -15.34 6.62 7.23
CA ILE A 91 -14.22 7.36 6.65
C ILE A 91 -12.93 6.57 6.80
N LEU A 92 -12.73 5.96 7.96
CA LEU A 92 -11.55 5.17 8.33
C LEU A 92 -11.92 3.69 8.45
N CYS A 93 -12.32 3.10 7.32
CA CYS A 93 -12.72 1.70 7.22
C CYS A 93 -11.57 0.75 7.58
N MET A 94 -11.90 -0.48 8.00
CA MET A 94 -10.90 -1.54 8.07
C MET A 94 -10.26 -1.76 6.69
N LEU A 95 -8.94 -1.76 6.65
CA LEU A 95 -8.19 -1.95 5.40
C LEU A 95 -8.03 -3.45 5.15
N HIS A 96 -8.63 -3.95 4.08
CA HIS A 96 -8.45 -5.33 3.65
C HIS A 96 -7.27 -5.45 2.69
N ASN A 97 -6.66 -6.64 2.63
CA ASN A 97 -5.61 -6.92 1.65
C ASN A 97 -6.09 -6.71 0.21
N GLU A 98 -7.38 -6.88 -0.05
CA GLU A 98 -8.02 -6.69 -1.35
C GLU A 98 -8.10 -5.22 -1.79
N ASP A 99 -8.04 -4.28 -0.85
CA ASP A 99 -8.09 -2.84 -1.11
C ASP A 99 -6.73 -2.33 -1.60
N ILE A 100 -5.64 -3.02 -1.24
CA ILE A 100 -4.27 -2.68 -1.60
C ILE A 100 -3.97 -3.21 -3.01
N ARG A 101 -4.62 -2.61 -4.00
CA ARG A 101 -4.42 -2.93 -5.41
C ARG A 101 -3.35 -2.04 -6.02
N SER A 102 -2.58 -2.60 -6.94
CA SER A 102 -1.70 -1.79 -7.79
C SER A 102 -2.55 -0.96 -8.74
N TYR A 103 -2.20 0.32 -8.96
CA TYR A 103 -2.83 1.18 -9.97
C TYR A 103 -2.71 0.62 -11.40
N HIS A 104 -1.85 -0.36 -11.61
CA HIS A 104 -1.70 -1.04 -12.89
C HIS A 104 -2.86 -2.01 -13.11
N ASN A 105 -3.79 -1.64 -13.98
CA ASN A 105 -4.85 -2.51 -14.45
C ASN A 105 -4.27 -3.69 -15.23
N GLN A 106 -4.15 -4.86 -14.58
CA GLN A 106 -3.79 -6.13 -15.24
C GLN A 106 -4.73 -6.47 -16.41
N ALA A 107 -5.98 -5.97 -16.37
CA ALA A 107 -6.96 -6.12 -17.43
C ALA A 107 -6.52 -5.53 -18.79
N LEU A 108 -5.58 -4.58 -18.82
CA LEU A 108 -5.08 -3.96 -20.04
C LEU A 108 -3.83 -4.65 -20.61
N GLU A 109 -3.26 -5.64 -19.91
CA GLU A 109 -2.12 -6.39 -20.44
C GLU A 109 -2.60 -7.39 -21.50
N LYS A 110 -2.57 -6.97 -22.77
CA LYS A 110 -2.69 -7.89 -23.91
C LYS A 110 -1.62 -8.98 -23.74
N LYS A 111 -2.06 -10.24 -23.62
CA LYS A 111 -1.18 -11.42 -23.72
C LYS A 111 -0.35 -11.24 -24.99
N ARG A 112 0.96 -11.04 -24.85
CA ARG A 112 1.84 -11.10 -26.00
C ARG A 112 1.69 -12.50 -26.59
N PRO A 113 1.43 -12.65 -27.91
CA PRO A 113 1.53 -13.96 -28.52
C PRO A 113 2.94 -14.48 -28.17
N GLY A 114 3.01 -15.70 -27.65
CA GLY A 114 4.29 -16.33 -27.32
C GLY A 114 5.21 -16.28 -28.55
N CYS A 115 6.53 -16.35 -28.33
CA CYS A 115 7.46 -16.54 -29.44
C CYS A 115 7.03 -17.81 -30.19
N GLN A 116 6.44 -17.65 -31.37
CA GLN A 116 6.24 -18.77 -32.29
C GLN A 116 7.65 -19.20 -32.69
N GLY A 117 8.07 -20.38 -32.23
CA GLY A 117 9.30 -20.99 -32.71
C GLY A 117 9.26 -21.05 -34.23
N ALA A 118 10.39 -20.76 -34.86
CA ALA A 118 10.54 -21.03 -36.28
C ALA A 118 10.34 -22.55 -36.45
N ASN A 119 9.28 -22.95 -37.14
CA ASN A 119 9.12 -24.33 -37.56
C ASN A 119 10.28 -24.60 -38.52
N GLU A 120 11.24 -25.42 -38.10
CA GLU A 120 12.29 -25.91 -38.99
C GLU A 120 11.63 -26.90 -39.96
N ASP A 121 11.71 -26.59 -41.25
CA ASP A 121 11.07 -27.32 -42.35
C ASP A 121 11.63 -28.77 -42.46
N SER A 122 10.72 -29.75 -42.55
CA SER A 122 11.01 -31.15 -42.93
C SER A 122 10.86 -31.38 -44.43
#